data_AF-M0D1B0-F1
#
_entry.id   AF-M0D1B0-F1
#
_cell.length_a   1.000
_cell.length_b   1.000
_cell.length_c   1.000
_cell.angle_alpha   90.00
_cell.angle_beta   90.00
_cell.angle_gamma   90.00
#
_symmetry.space_group_name_H-M   'P 1'
#
loop_
_entity.id
_entity.type
_entity.pdbx_description
1 polymer ?
#
loop_
_entity_poly.entity_id
_entity_poly.type
_entity_poly.pdbx_seq_one_letter_code
_entity_poly.pdbx_strand_id
1 'polypeptide(L)'
;MRLRSRGTDPEVKRFSAALRRGDEEAFAAFVADLWGARGRPTTRDGTVLSVEFPDEERRLRVTHGAPTSAGDGRTRGVVTSRIVRESAARETESAASERPTVDAAELLRVVRYAVERDRAASILERHLGEGAAKFVEPGAVRAERERSRARRRRLGRRLVAAAVVAACLGGVALVGPDLASSLNAPPFDAAEETSAPSDRPTETAAAVRDESPASSSAERLDYAAFGCPSPPDDANPTELAPAVVPGASASGLDGWRLVDSESVGSFDDRIQLGSPPEPTERHTARYVPPSGETLRVTIDRWRSVGTADAVSSSLADANETVVRWGRYTVVVRAFDANGTRLSETQTLDRSRVLLAAVRGPDGGRLGFRCVSSLLDEADGPNETVGSDGESGPPTASADTA
;
A
#
# COMPACT_ATOMS: atom_id res chain seq x y z
N MET A 1 -10.20 11.50 20.80
CA MET A 1 -9.19 12.54 20.50
C MET A 1 -9.46 13.11 19.10
N ARG A 2 -10.11 14.29 18.98
CA ARG A 2 -10.35 14.93 17.66
C ARG A 2 -9.06 15.58 17.20
N LEU A 3 -8.37 14.98 16.22
CA LEU A 3 -7.26 15.63 15.50
C LEU A 3 -7.83 16.83 14.73
N ARG A 4 -7.93 17.97 15.41
CA ARG A 4 -8.15 19.29 14.80
C ARG A 4 -6.87 19.62 14.03
N SER A 5 -6.76 19.11 12.82
CA SER A 5 -5.87 19.67 11.80
C SER A 5 -6.33 21.11 11.60
N ARG A 6 -5.71 22.03 12.34
CA ARG A 6 -5.90 23.48 12.15
C ARG A 6 -5.60 23.76 10.68
N GLY A 7 -6.46 24.53 10.00
CA GLY A 7 -6.47 24.77 8.54
C GLY A 7 -5.24 25.46 7.94
N THR A 8 -4.03 25.09 8.35
CA THR A 8 -2.75 25.51 7.81
C THR A 8 -2.24 24.59 6.70
N ASP A 9 -2.81 23.40 6.53
CA ASP A 9 -2.45 22.50 5.43
C ASP A 9 -2.72 23.18 4.07
N PRO A 10 -1.67 23.43 3.25
CA PRO A 10 -1.82 24.10 1.96
C PRO A 10 -2.67 23.29 0.97
N GLU A 11 -2.81 21.98 1.14
CA GLU A 11 -3.68 21.15 0.32
C GLU A 11 -5.15 21.31 0.71
N VAL A 12 -5.46 21.36 2.00
CA VAL A 12 -6.80 21.70 2.50
C VAL A 12 -7.22 23.08 2.03
N LYS A 13 -6.31 24.07 2.05
CA LYS A 13 -6.59 25.42 1.52
C LYS A 13 -6.91 25.40 0.02
N ARG A 14 -6.12 24.68 -0.77
CA ARG A 14 -6.36 24.53 -2.23
C ARG A 14 -7.67 23.80 -2.52
N PHE A 15 -7.98 22.76 -1.76
CA PHE A 15 -9.24 22.04 -1.86
C PHE A 15 -10.42 22.93 -1.49
N SER A 16 -10.36 23.64 -0.36
CA SER A 16 -11.38 24.60 0.05
C SER A 16 -11.58 25.71 -1.00
N ALA A 17 -10.50 26.22 -1.60
CA ALA A 17 -10.61 27.20 -2.68
C ALA A 17 -11.26 26.61 -3.95
N ALA A 18 -11.02 25.33 -4.25
CA ALA A 18 -11.69 24.65 -5.36
C ALA A 18 -13.19 24.48 -5.10
N LEU A 19 -13.59 24.07 -3.89
CA LEU A 19 -14.99 23.97 -3.49
C LEU A 19 -15.73 25.31 -3.62
N ARG A 20 -15.03 26.44 -3.43
CA ARG A 20 -15.60 27.80 -3.51
C ARG A 20 -15.89 28.33 -4.91
N ARG A 21 -15.42 27.65 -5.95
CA ARG A 21 -15.66 28.10 -7.33
C ARG A 21 -17.07 27.77 -7.81
N GLY A 22 -17.73 26.79 -7.20
CA GLY A 22 -19.13 26.47 -7.45
C GLY A 22 -20.08 27.24 -6.54
N ASP A 23 -21.36 27.27 -6.92
CA ASP A 23 -22.44 27.73 -6.04
C ASP A 23 -22.83 26.66 -5.00
N GLU A 24 -23.75 27.01 -4.09
CA GLU A 24 -24.21 26.11 -3.04
C GLU A 24 -24.87 24.83 -3.57
N GLU A 25 -25.57 24.93 -4.70
CA GLU A 25 -26.29 23.80 -5.27
C GLU A 25 -25.35 22.81 -5.96
N ALA A 26 -24.35 23.31 -6.68
CA ALA A 26 -23.26 22.52 -7.23
C ALA A 26 -22.46 21.84 -6.10
N PHE A 27 -22.22 22.55 -5.00
CA PHE A 27 -21.54 21.97 -3.85
C PHE A 27 -22.41 20.88 -3.17
N ALA A 28 -23.73 21.08 -3.05
CA ALA A 28 -24.65 20.06 -2.57
C ALA A 28 -24.68 18.83 -3.49
N ALA A 29 -24.66 19.02 -4.82
CA ALA A 29 -24.55 17.93 -5.78
C ALA A 29 -23.23 17.14 -5.62
N PHE A 30 -22.11 17.83 -5.45
CA PHE A 30 -20.82 17.20 -5.15
C PHE A 30 -20.87 16.35 -3.88
N VAL A 31 -21.42 16.89 -2.79
CA VAL A 31 -21.55 16.16 -1.52
C VAL A 31 -22.48 14.96 -1.69
N ALA A 32 -23.59 15.10 -2.42
CA ALA A 32 -24.50 13.99 -2.72
C ALA A 32 -23.80 12.86 -3.48
N ASP A 33 -23.04 13.19 -4.53
CA ASP A 33 -22.26 12.21 -5.30
C ASP A 33 -21.23 11.49 -4.43
N LEU A 34 -20.58 12.19 -3.48
CA LEU A 34 -19.68 11.55 -2.52
C LEU A 34 -20.41 10.57 -1.59
N TRP A 35 -21.59 10.91 -1.08
CA TRP A 35 -22.37 9.98 -0.25
C TRP A 35 -22.89 8.78 -1.06
N GLY A 36 -23.37 9.01 -2.28
CA GLY A 36 -23.75 7.95 -3.21
C GLY A 36 -22.58 7.01 -3.51
N ALA A 37 -21.38 7.56 -3.74
CA ALA A 37 -20.18 6.76 -3.98
C ALA A 37 -19.71 5.96 -2.74
N ARG A 38 -20.16 6.32 -1.54
CA ARG A 38 -19.97 5.55 -0.30
C ARG A 38 -21.03 4.45 -0.11
N GLY A 39 -21.87 4.22 -1.12
CA GLY A 39 -22.98 3.27 -1.06
C GLY A 39 -24.14 3.72 -0.18
N ARG A 40 -24.32 5.04 0.01
CA ARG A 40 -25.46 5.59 0.75
C ARG A 40 -26.48 6.18 -0.22
N PRO A 41 -27.72 5.65 -0.24
CA PRO A 41 -28.81 6.30 -0.97
C PRO A 41 -28.92 7.75 -0.49
N THR A 42 -28.89 8.67 -1.44
CA THR A 42 -28.93 10.11 -1.16
C THR A 42 -29.93 10.76 -2.09
N THR A 43 -30.95 11.39 -1.52
CA THR A 43 -31.88 12.27 -2.24
C THR A 43 -31.50 13.72 -1.98
N ARG A 44 -31.61 14.56 -3.01
CA ARG A 44 -31.23 15.98 -2.95
C ARG A 44 -32.43 16.85 -3.26
N ASP A 45 -32.70 17.81 -2.39
CA ASP A 45 -33.65 18.90 -2.58
C ASP A 45 -32.90 20.24 -2.40
N GLY A 46 -32.47 20.83 -3.52
CA GLY A 46 -31.59 21.99 -3.54
C GLY A 46 -30.30 21.76 -2.75
N THR A 47 -30.16 22.43 -1.59
CA THR A 47 -29.00 22.35 -0.70
C THR A 47 -29.20 21.41 0.49
N VAL A 48 -30.35 20.74 0.58
CA VAL A 48 -30.65 19.74 1.61
C VAL A 48 -30.51 18.35 1.01
N LEU A 49 -29.76 17.49 1.69
CA LEU A 49 -29.57 16.09 1.31
C LEU A 49 -30.25 15.19 2.36
N SER A 50 -31.07 14.27 1.92
CA SER A 50 -31.60 13.17 2.74
C SER A 50 -30.70 11.95 2.47
N VAL A 51 -29.97 11.49 3.48
CA VAL A 51 -29.06 10.34 3.40
C VAL A 51 -29.60 9.21 4.25
N GLU A 52 -29.82 8.06 3.63
CA GLU A 52 -30.30 6.86 4.33
C GLU A 52 -29.14 6.14 5.04
N PHE A 53 -29.28 5.94 6.35
CA PHE A 53 -28.44 5.05 7.16
C PHE A 53 -29.26 3.80 7.54
N PRO A 54 -28.61 2.68 7.92
CA PRO A 54 -29.31 1.43 8.22
C PRO A 54 -30.36 1.57 9.33
N ASP A 55 -30.10 2.47 10.29
CA ASP A 55 -30.92 2.61 11.50
C ASP A 55 -31.77 3.89 11.48
N GLU A 56 -31.46 4.85 10.60
CA GLU A 56 -32.17 6.14 10.52
C GLU A 56 -31.93 6.87 9.20
N GLU A 57 -32.92 7.63 8.74
CA GLU A 57 -32.71 8.65 7.71
C GLU A 57 -32.13 9.91 8.37
N ARG A 58 -31.06 10.49 7.79
CA ARG A 58 -30.49 11.76 8.27
C ARG A 58 -30.59 12.82 7.19
N ARG A 59 -31.07 14.00 7.56
CA ARG A 59 -31.00 15.19 6.70
C ARG A 59 -29.71 15.96 6.95
N LEU A 60 -29.00 16.28 5.88
CA LEU A 60 -27.79 17.10 5.86
C LEU A 60 -28.13 18.39 5.13
N ARG A 61 -27.96 19.54 5.80
CA ARG A 61 -27.98 20.83 5.12
C ARG A 61 -26.55 21.16 4.69
N VAL A 62 -26.36 21.35 3.39
CA VAL A 62 -25.07 21.74 2.82
C VAL A 62 -25.04 23.25 2.69
N THR A 63 -23.99 23.90 3.19
CA THR A 63 -23.87 25.36 3.18
C THR A 63 -22.48 25.79 2.76
N HIS A 64 -22.42 26.88 2.00
CA HIS A 64 -21.18 27.45 1.51
C HIS A 64 -20.86 28.74 2.26
N GLY A 65 -20.01 28.66 3.27
CA GLY A 65 -19.62 29.83 4.05
C GLY A 65 -19.42 29.51 5.52
N ALA A 66 -18.90 30.50 6.27
CA ALA A 66 -18.68 30.34 7.69
C ALA A 66 -20.00 30.00 8.40
N PRO A 67 -20.02 29.03 9.33
CA PRO A 67 -21.13 28.94 10.26
C PRO A 67 -21.18 30.26 11.00
N THR A 68 -22.27 31.02 10.86
CA THR A 68 -22.49 32.27 11.58
C THR A 68 -22.68 31.96 13.07
N SER A 69 -21.57 31.72 13.75
CA SER A 69 -21.50 31.85 15.20
C SER A 69 -21.12 33.29 15.49
N ALA A 70 -22.08 34.05 16.00
CA ALA A 70 -21.82 35.36 16.59
C ALA A 70 -20.66 35.22 17.59
N GLY A 71 -19.60 36.03 17.47
CA GLY A 71 -18.67 36.19 18.60
C GLY A 71 -17.24 36.60 18.28
N ASP A 72 -16.50 35.90 17.42
CA ASP A 72 -15.05 36.11 17.35
C ASP A 72 -14.50 36.23 15.92
N GLY A 73 -14.08 37.44 15.58
CA GLY A 73 -13.62 37.91 14.27
C GLY A 73 -12.29 37.35 13.77
N ARG A 74 -12.12 36.03 13.78
CA ARG A 74 -11.09 35.34 12.98
C ARG A 74 -11.76 34.53 11.88
N THR A 75 -12.23 35.24 10.87
CA THR A 75 -12.76 34.67 9.62
C THR A 75 -11.65 34.13 8.73
N ARG A 76 -11.81 32.89 8.24
CA ARG A 76 -11.44 32.44 6.88
C ARG A 76 -11.93 31.00 6.61
N GLY A 77 -13.18 30.92 6.15
CA GLY A 77 -13.68 29.97 5.14
C GLY A 77 -13.64 28.48 5.47
N VAL A 78 -14.68 28.03 6.17
CA VAL A 78 -15.03 26.63 6.31
C VAL A 78 -16.18 26.35 5.34
N VAL A 79 -16.05 25.33 4.50
CA VAL A 79 -17.18 24.80 3.71
C VAL A 79 -17.80 23.71 4.58
N THR A 80 -19.10 23.81 4.88
CA THR A 80 -19.70 22.96 5.92
C THR A 80 -20.93 22.19 5.44
N SER A 81 -21.04 20.94 5.85
CA SER A 81 -22.33 20.24 5.91
C SER A 81 -22.75 20.10 7.37
N ARG A 82 -24.03 20.41 7.64
CA ARG A 82 -24.65 20.36 8.96
C ARG A 82 -25.67 19.24 9.01
N ILE A 83 -25.54 18.32 9.95
CA ILE A 83 -26.56 17.29 10.20
C ILE A 83 -27.75 17.93 10.93
N VAL A 84 -28.96 17.78 10.38
CA VAL A 84 -30.24 18.20 10.97
C VAL A 84 -31.04 16.93 11.28
N ARG A 85 -31.32 16.69 12.57
CA ARG A 85 -32.24 15.61 13.00
C ARG A 85 -33.67 16.14 13.02
N GLU A 86 -34.59 15.40 12.41
CA GLU A 86 -36.00 15.79 12.25
C GLU A 86 -36.81 15.67 13.56
N SER A 87 -36.34 14.88 14.53
CA SER A 87 -36.99 14.70 15.84
C SER A 87 -36.90 15.92 16.78
N ALA A 88 -36.23 17.00 16.40
CA ALA A 88 -35.97 18.17 17.25
C ALA A 88 -36.98 19.33 17.07
N ALA A 89 -38.23 19.06 16.70
CA ALA A 89 -39.28 20.09 16.57
C ALA A 89 -39.65 20.78 17.91
N ARG A 90 -39.01 20.43 19.04
CA ARG A 90 -39.22 21.05 20.36
C ARG A 90 -37.96 21.39 21.15
N GLU A 91 -36.76 21.20 20.59
CA GLU A 91 -35.52 21.53 21.33
C GLU A 91 -35.11 22.98 21.09
N THR A 92 -35.12 23.75 22.18
CA THR A 92 -34.68 25.13 22.33
C THR A 92 -33.36 25.42 21.60
N GLU A 93 -33.23 26.62 21.03
CA GLU A 93 -32.08 27.12 20.25
C GLU A 93 -30.70 26.90 20.91
N SER A 94 -30.65 26.64 22.21
CA SER A 94 -29.43 26.34 22.96
C SER A 94 -28.75 25.00 22.58
N ALA A 95 -29.51 24.00 22.10
CA ALA A 95 -28.97 22.70 21.65
C ALA A 95 -28.39 22.74 20.20
N ALA A 96 -28.51 23.87 19.51
CA ALA A 96 -28.02 24.03 18.14
C ALA A 96 -26.48 24.03 18.04
N SER A 97 -25.78 24.30 19.14
CA SER A 97 -24.33 24.56 19.23
C SER A 97 -23.45 23.32 19.26
N GLU A 98 -24.00 22.12 19.47
CA GLU A 98 -23.20 20.87 19.54
C GLU A 98 -23.31 19.97 18.31
N ARG A 99 -23.99 20.43 17.25
CA ARG A 99 -24.20 19.60 16.06
C ARG A 99 -22.90 19.36 15.29
N PRO A 100 -22.58 18.10 14.95
CA PRO A 100 -21.38 17.77 14.17
C PRO A 100 -21.43 18.48 12.81
N THR A 101 -20.34 19.19 12.51
CA THR A 101 -20.14 19.94 11.28
C THR A 101 -18.96 19.32 10.55
N VAL A 102 -19.15 18.96 9.28
CA VAL A 102 -18.09 18.41 8.43
C VAL A 102 -17.43 19.55 7.68
N ASP A 103 -16.15 19.81 7.92
CA ASP A 103 -15.39 20.87 7.24
C ASP A 103 -14.70 20.39 5.95
N ALA A 104 -14.05 21.30 5.24
CA ALA A 104 -13.30 20.99 4.01
C ALA A 104 -12.15 19.97 4.24
N ALA A 105 -11.54 19.95 5.43
CA ALA A 105 -10.48 19.00 5.74
C ALA A 105 -11.05 17.58 5.97
N GLU A 106 -12.22 17.49 6.58
CA GLU A 106 -12.96 16.25 6.74
C GLU A 106 -13.53 15.74 5.42
N LEU A 107 -14.10 16.61 4.58
CA LEU A 107 -14.50 16.25 3.21
C LEU A 107 -13.31 15.76 2.37
N LEU A 108 -12.16 16.41 2.47
CA LEU A 108 -10.96 15.94 1.78
C LEU A 108 -10.53 14.54 2.27
N ARG A 109 -10.70 14.25 3.56
CA ARG A 109 -10.47 12.89 4.09
C ARG A 109 -11.48 11.89 3.54
N VAL A 110 -12.76 12.26 3.44
CA VAL A 110 -13.80 11.43 2.83
C VAL A 110 -13.44 11.10 1.38
N VAL A 111 -13.09 12.12 0.59
CA VAL A 111 -12.66 11.96 -0.82
C VAL A 111 -11.49 10.98 -0.96
N ARG A 112 -10.52 11.04 -0.04
CA ARG A 112 -9.29 10.23 -0.13
C ARG A 112 -9.46 8.81 0.33
N TYR A 113 -10.31 8.61 1.33
CA TYR A 113 -10.26 7.39 2.13
C TYR A 113 -11.60 6.68 2.19
N ALA A 114 -12.71 7.40 2.12
CA ALA A 114 -14.05 6.80 2.22
C ALA A 114 -14.68 6.54 0.86
N VAL A 115 -14.15 7.12 -0.23
CA VAL A 115 -14.62 6.90 -1.59
C VAL A 115 -13.54 6.15 -2.36
N GLU A 116 -13.95 5.20 -3.20
CA GLU A 116 -13.06 4.53 -4.13
C GLU A 116 -12.29 5.57 -4.96
N ARG A 117 -11.00 5.36 -5.11
CA ARG A 117 -10.06 6.29 -5.75
C ARG A 117 -10.51 6.78 -7.14
N ASP A 118 -10.83 5.88 -8.06
CA ASP A 118 -11.17 6.24 -9.44
C ASP A 118 -12.53 6.95 -9.51
N ARG A 119 -13.47 6.51 -8.67
CA ARG A 119 -14.76 7.16 -8.51
C ARG A 119 -14.64 8.54 -7.88
N ALA A 120 -13.79 8.71 -6.87
CA ALA A 120 -13.47 9.99 -6.26
C ALA A 120 -12.83 10.93 -7.28
N ALA A 121 -11.90 10.44 -8.11
CA ALA A 121 -11.26 11.21 -9.17
C ALA A 121 -12.30 11.72 -10.18
N SER A 122 -13.18 10.83 -10.66
CA SER A 122 -14.27 11.17 -11.58
C SER A 122 -15.23 12.20 -10.99
N ILE A 123 -15.63 12.04 -9.72
CA ILE A 123 -16.50 13.01 -9.01
C ILE A 123 -15.81 14.36 -8.87
N LEU A 124 -14.53 14.39 -8.48
CA LEU A 124 -13.78 15.63 -8.34
C LEU A 124 -13.64 16.36 -9.68
N GLU A 125 -13.34 15.66 -10.77
CA GLU A 125 -13.22 16.30 -12.10
C GLU A 125 -14.55 16.84 -12.59
N ARG A 126 -15.64 16.08 -12.41
CA ARG A 126 -16.99 16.50 -12.77
C ARG A 126 -17.42 17.78 -12.06
N HIS A 127 -17.14 17.89 -10.76
CA HIS A 127 -17.66 18.97 -9.92
C HIS A 127 -16.70 20.14 -9.70
N LEU A 128 -15.38 19.90 -9.71
CA LEU A 128 -14.35 20.91 -9.42
C LEU A 128 -13.46 21.24 -10.62
N GLY A 129 -13.70 20.58 -11.76
CA GLY A 129 -13.02 20.80 -13.03
C GLY A 129 -11.72 20.02 -13.22
N GLU A 130 -11.09 20.25 -14.36
CA GLU A 130 -9.88 19.54 -14.79
C GLU A 130 -8.74 19.67 -13.75
N GLY A 131 -8.04 18.55 -13.52
CA GLY A 131 -6.93 18.48 -12.57
C GLY A 131 -7.36 18.45 -11.11
N ALA A 132 -8.66 18.35 -10.80
CA ALA A 132 -9.15 18.13 -9.44
C ALA A 132 -8.91 16.69 -8.94
N ALA A 133 -8.82 15.70 -9.84
CA ALA A 133 -8.48 14.31 -9.51
C ALA A 133 -7.19 14.15 -8.68
N LYS A 134 -6.28 15.13 -8.74
CA LYS A 134 -5.09 15.14 -7.89
C LYS A 134 -5.45 15.03 -6.40
N PHE A 135 -6.53 15.65 -5.93
CA PHE A 135 -6.88 15.69 -4.51
C PHE A 135 -7.13 14.30 -3.87
N VAL A 136 -7.39 13.27 -4.68
CA VAL A 136 -7.54 11.87 -4.23
C VAL A 136 -6.26 11.31 -3.63
N GLU A 137 -5.09 11.70 -4.13
CA GLU A 137 -3.81 11.32 -3.52
C GLU A 137 -3.40 12.36 -2.48
N PRO A 138 -2.89 11.96 -1.30
CA PRO A 138 -2.17 12.85 -0.41
C PRO A 138 -0.97 13.48 -1.11
N GLY A 139 -0.71 14.77 -0.90
CA GLY A 139 0.40 15.47 -1.56
C GLY A 139 1.77 14.82 -1.34
N ALA A 140 2.01 14.21 -0.18
CA ALA A 140 3.23 13.46 0.11
C ALA A 140 3.40 12.23 -0.80
N VAL A 141 2.35 11.42 -0.94
CA VAL A 141 2.32 10.25 -1.81
C VAL A 141 2.49 10.64 -3.28
N ARG A 142 1.86 11.75 -3.69
CA ARG A 142 2.03 12.30 -5.05
C ARG A 142 3.47 12.72 -5.31
N ALA A 143 4.07 13.48 -4.38
CA ALA A 143 5.45 13.95 -4.49
C ALA A 143 6.44 12.77 -4.55
N GLU A 144 6.20 11.73 -3.76
CA GLU A 144 6.98 10.49 -3.79
C GLU A 144 6.82 9.75 -5.12
N ARG A 145 5.60 9.56 -5.60
CA ARG A 145 5.34 8.94 -6.91
C ARG A 145 5.98 9.71 -8.06
N GLU A 146 5.95 11.05 -8.01
CA GLU A 146 6.63 11.91 -8.97
C GLU A 146 8.16 11.77 -8.89
N ARG A 147 8.74 11.69 -7.68
CA ARG A 147 10.17 11.42 -7.49
C ARG A 147 10.55 10.04 -8.04
N SER A 148 9.75 9.01 -7.76
CA SER A 148 9.98 7.64 -8.25
C SER A 148 9.90 7.58 -9.78
N ARG A 149 8.89 8.24 -10.39
CA ARG A 149 8.80 8.39 -11.85
C ARG A 149 9.98 9.15 -12.44
N ALA A 150 10.42 10.24 -11.79
CA ALA A 150 11.58 10.99 -12.22
C ALA A 150 12.87 10.16 -12.13
N ARG A 151 13.04 9.35 -11.07
CA ARG A 151 14.15 8.42 -10.90
C ARG A 151 14.16 7.35 -12.00
N ARG A 152 13.00 6.72 -12.28
CA ARG A 152 12.85 5.74 -13.38
C ARG A 152 13.19 6.36 -14.74
N ARG A 153 12.72 7.59 -15.02
CA ARG A 153 13.07 8.32 -16.27
C ARG A 153 14.56 8.62 -16.38
N ARG A 154 15.22 8.98 -15.27
CA ARG A 154 16.67 9.21 -15.24
C ARG A 154 17.45 7.91 -15.47
N LEU A 155 17.02 6.81 -14.86
CA LEU A 155 17.63 5.49 -15.08
C LEU A 155 17.47 5.04 -16.53
N GLY A 156 16.26 5.14 -17.09
CA GLY A 156 16.01 4.82 -18.51
C GLY A 156 16.89 5.65 -19.45
N ARG A 157 17.05 6.97 -19.20
CA ARG A 157 17.96 7.81 -19.98
C ARG A 157 19.43 7.40 -19.86
N ARG A 158 19.88 6.98 -18.68
CA ARG A 158 21.25 6.50 -18.47
C ARG A 158 21.50 5.17 -19.19
N LEU A 159 20.53 4.26 -19.16
CA LEU A 159 20.62 2.99 -19.90
C LEU A 159 20.69 3.22 -21.40
N VAL A 160 19.85 4.10 -21.95
CA VAL A 160 19.91 4.48 -23.37
C VAL A 160 21.25 5.14 -23.71
N ALA A 161 21.75 6.05 -22.87
CA ALA A 161 23.05 6.67 -23.10
C ALA A 161 24.20 5.65 -23.04
N ALA A 162 24.17 4.72 -22.09
CA ALA A 162 25.16 3.65 -21.98
C ALA A 162 25.11 2.71 -23.19
N ALA A 163 23.91 2.34 -23.66
CA ALA A 163 23.73 1.54 -24.87
C ALA A 163 24.25 2.25 -26.13
N VAL A 164 24.02 3.57 -26.26
CA VAL A 164 24.57 4.37 -27.37
C VAL A 164 26.10 4.43 -27.30
N VAL A 165 26.69 4.66 -26.12
CA VAL A 165 28.15 4.66 -25.95
C VAL A 165 28.74 3.28 -26.26
N ALA A 166 28.11 2.20 -25.79
CA ALA A 166 28.52 0.83 -26.10
C ALA A 166 28.43 0.54 -27.59
N ALA A 167 27.37 0.99 -28.28
CA ALA A 167 27.24 0.86 -29.73
C ALA A 167 28.29 1.68 -30.49
N CYS A 168 28.61 2.90 -30.04
CA CYS A 168 29.66 3.72 -30.62
C CYS A 168 31.06 3.10 -30.42
N LEU A 169 31.35 2.55 -29.23
CA LEU A 169 32.62 1.88 -28.95
C LEU A 169 32.74 0.54 -29.70
N GLY A 170 31.64 -0.22 -29.81
CA GLY A 170 31.58 -1.44 -30.62
C GLY A 170 31.70 -1.18 -32.12
N GLY A 171 31.21 -0.04 -32.60
CA GLY A 171 31.35 0.39 -34.00
C GLY A 171 32.79 0.75 -34.41
N VAL A 172 33.63 1.22 -33.46
CA VAL A 172 35.04 1.55 -33.73
C VAL A 172 35.90 0.28 -33.91
N ALA A 173 35.48 -0.87 -33.37
CA ALA A 173 36.17 -2.14 -33.57
C ALA A 173 35.97 -2.77 -34.97
N LEU A 174 35.01 -2.27 -35.77
CA LEU A 174 34.70 -2.78 -37.11
C LEU A 174 35.31 -1.98 -38.26
N VAL A 175 36.05 -0.90 -37.96
CA VAL A 175 36.88 -0.19 -38.94
C VAL A 175 38.33 -0.35 -38.50
N GLY A 176 38.91 -1.49 -38.86
CA GLY A 176 40.28 -1.84 -38.46
C GLY A 176 41.35 -0.93 -39.05
N PRO A 177 42.56 -1.01 -38.51
CA PRO A 177 43.77 -0.87 -39.29
C PRO A 177 44.41 -2.25 -39.43
N ASP A 178 44.46 -2.72 -40.66
CA ASP A 178 45.56 -3.57 -41.08
C ASP A 178 46.88 -2.84 -40.81
N LEU A 179 47.91 -3.59 -40.42
CA LEU A 179 49.32 -3.21 -40.20
C LEU A 179 49.70 -2.58 -38.83
N ALA A 180 50.24 -3.42 -37.93
CA ALA A 180 51.60 -3.26 -37.40
C ALA A 180 52.01 -4.46 -36.51
N SER A 181 53.09 -5.10 -36.94
CA SER A 181 53.76 -6.25 -36.34
C SER A 181 54.35 -6.00 -34.94
N SER A 182 54.65 -7.12 -34.26
CA SER A 182 55.87 -7.36 -33.47
C SER A 182 55.89 -6.98 -31.96
N LEU A 183 56.48 -7.92 -31.21
CA LEU A 183 56.97 -7.89 -29.81
C LEU A 183 56.00 -8.44 -28.76
N ASN A 184 56.39 -9.28 -27.80
CA ASN A 184 57.52 -10.17 -27.63
C ASN A 184 57.12 -11.04 -26.42
N ALA A 185 57.29 -12.35 -26.50
CA ALA A 185 57.10 -13.25 -25.36
C ALA A 185 58.37 -13.23 -24.49
N PRO A 186 58.27 -13.34 -23.16
CA PRO A 186 59.31 -13.97 -22.37
C PRO A 186 58.84 -15.36 -21.92
N PRO A 187 59.64 -16.42 -22.15
CA PRO A 187 59.46 -17.71 -21.49
C PRO A 187 60.12 -17.64 -20.11
N PHE A 188 59.50 -18.28 -19.10
CA PHE A 188 60.24 -18.70 -17.92
C PHE A 188 60.00 -20.17 -17.66
N ASP A 189 61.10 -20.77 -17.20
CA ASP A 189 61.49 -22.16 -17.36
C ASP A 189 60.65 -23.18 -16.59
N ALA A 190 60.69 -24.37 -17.16
CA ALA A 190 60.36 -25.63 -16.53
C ALA A 190 61.33 -25.95 -15.38
N ALA A 191 60.78 -26.51 -14.30
CA ALA A 191 61.48 -27.47 -13.46
C ALA A 191 60.55 -28.66 -13.24
N GLU A 192 60.80 -29.74 -13.96
CA GLU A 192 60.45 -31.09 -13.55
C GLU A 192 61.35 -31.48 -12.38
N GLU A 193 60.79 -32.01 -11.29
CA GLU A 193 61.46 -33.09 -10.58
C GLU A 193 60.45 -34.05 -9.93
N THR A 194 60.72 -35.32 -10.22
CA THR A 194 60.02 -36.56 -9.94
C THR A 194 59.99 -36.92 -8.45
N SER A 195 58.90 -37.52 -7.96
CA SER A 195 58.88 -38.84 -7.26
C SER A 195 57.54 -39.16 -6.57
N ALA A 196 56.85 -40.17 -7.12
CA ALA A 196 56.26 -41.39 -6.52
C ALA A 196 55.60 -41.42 -5.10
N PRO A 197 54.67 -42.38 -4.87
CA PRO A 197 53.53 -42.25 -3.95
C PRO A 197 53.76 -42.90 -2.57
N SER A 198 52.98 -42.47 -1.57
CA SER A 198 52.81 -43.24 -0.33
C SER A 198 51.35 -43.23 0.11
N ASP A 199 50.70 -44.38 -0.06
CA ASP A 199 49.47 -44.75 0.64
C ASP A 199 49.73 -44.85 2.14
N ARG A 200 48.89 -44.21 2.96
CA ARG A 200 48.21 -44.86 4.09
C ARG A 200 47.09 -43.99 4.67
N PRO A 201 45.99 -44.61 5.15
CA PRO A 201 44.84 -43.90 5.67
C PRO A 201 45.04 -43.58 7.15
N THR A 202 44.57 -42.42 7.59
CA THR A 202 44.41 -42.11 9.01
C THR A 202 43.07 -41.41 9.21
N GLU A 203 42.09 -42.25 9.51
CA GLU A 203 41.00 -42.09 10.48
C GLU A 203 40.86 -40.68 11.09
N THR A 204 39.99 -39.89 10.47
CA THR A 204 39.55 -38.58 10.97
C THR A 204 38.37 -38.76 11.93
N ALA A 205 38.64 -38.89 13.22
CA ALA A 205 37.66 -38.61 14.26
C ALA A 205 37.73 -37.11 14.62
N ALA A 206 37.25 -36.26 13.71
CA ALA A 206 37.01 -34.85 14.01
C ALA A 206 35.65 -34.73 14.69
N ALA A 207 35.68 -34.29 15.95
CA ALA A 207 34.52 -33.86 16.69
C ALA A 207 33.71 -32.88 15.82
N VAL A 208 32.46 -33.25 15.55
CA VAL A 208 31.44 -32.37 14.98
C VAL A 208 31.25 -31.24 15.98
N ARG A 209 31.99 -30.14 15.78
CA ARG A 209 31.62 -28.84 16.30
C ARG A 209 30.30 -28.50 15.64
N ASP A 210 29.28 -28.43 16.48
CA ASP A 210 27.99 -27.84 16.19
C ASP A 210 28.21 -26.34 15.93
N GLU A 211 28.70 -26.01 14.73
CA GLU A 211 28.61 -24.68 14.16
C GLU A 211 27.14 -24.46 13.80
N SER A 212 26.36 -24.13 14.83
CA SER A 212 25.13 -23.38 14.68
C SER A 212 25.41 -22.25 13.67
N PRO A 213 24.71 -22.17 12.53
CA PRO A 213 24.89 -21.04 11.64
C PRO A 213 24.57 -19.79 12.44
N ALA A 214 25.59 -18.96 12.61
CA ALA A 214 25.49 -17.65 13.22
C ALA A 214 24.24 -16.97 12.65
N SER A 215 23.40 -16.45 13.54
CA SER A 215 22.25 -15.63 13.22
C SER A 215 22.64 -14.66 12.12
N SER A 216 22.21 -14.95 10.89
CA SER A 216 22.11 -13.91 9.88
C SER A 216 21.24 -12.86 10.52
N SER A 217 21.81 -11.69 10.73
CA SER A 217 21.11 -10.50 11.17
C SER A 217 20.07 -10.21 10.09
N ALA A 218 18.91 -10.88 10.17
CA ALA A 218 17.73 -10.52 9.43
C ALA A 218 17.56 -9.04 9.73
N GLU A 219 17.83 -8.24 8.72
CA GLU A 219 17.96 -6.80 8.82
C GLU A 219 16.67 -6.31 9.46
N ARG A 220 16.75 -5.84 10.70
CA ARG A 220 15.57 -5.40 11.43
C ARG A 220 15.04 -4.20 10.66
N LEU A 221 13.93 -4.38 9.95
CA LEU A 221 13.20 -3.30 9.32
C LEU A 221 13.02 -2.17 10.33
N ASP A 222 13.53 -0.99 10.01
CA ASP A 222 13.33 0.20 10.82
C ASP A 222 11.92 0.75 10.55
N TYR A 223 10.94 0.20 11.26
CA TYR A 223 9.54 0.64 11.20
C TYR A 223 9.40 2.15 11.46
N ALA A 224 10.24 2.75 12.29
CA ALA A 224 10.19 4.17 12.56
C ALA A 224 10.63 5.00 11.34
N ALA A 225 11.62 4.54 10.57
CA ALA A 225 12.02 5.16 9.31
C ALA A 225 10.88 5.18 8.28
N PHE A 226 10.04 4.14 8.26
CA PHE A 226 8.84 4.04 7.43
C PHE A 226 7.64 4.85 7.98
N GLY A 227 7.77 5.44 9.18
CA GLY A 227 6.67 6.11 9.87
C GLY A 227 5.58 5.14 10.33
N CYS A 228 5.93 3.87 10.51
CA CYS A 228 5.09 2.84 11.08
C CYS A 228 5.12 2.90 12.61
N PRO A 229 4.02 2.56 13.29
CA PRO A 229 4.07 2.22 14.71
C PRO A 229 4.95 0.98 14.94
N SER A 230 5.55 0.88 16.12
CA SER A 230 6.28 -0.32 16.53
C SER A 230 5.35 -1.54 16.48
N PRO A 231 5.82 -2.69 15.94
CA PRO A 231 5.02 -3.91 15.96
C PRO A 231 4.75 -4.35 17.40
N PRO A 232 3.54 -4.84 17.72
CA PRO A 232 3.27 -5.42 19.02
C PRO A 232 4.05 -6.71 19.20
N ASP A 233 4.45 -7.03 20.43
CA ASP A 233 5.20 -8.25 20.71
C ASP A 233 4.29 -9.47 20.78
N ASP A 234 3.13 -9.38 21.46
CA ASP A 234 2.27 -10.53 21.76
C ASP A 234 0.76 -10.36 21.51
N ALA A 235 0.37 -9.34 20.74
CA ALA A 235 -1.04 -9.10 20.41
C ALA A 235 -1.72 -10.31 19.73
N ASN A 236 -2.99 -10.55 20.08
CA ASN A 236 -3.80 -11.56 19.39
C ASN A 236 -4.13 -11.06 17.96
N PRO A 237 -3.99 -11.90 16.91
CA PRO A 237 -4.30 -11.48 15.53
C PRO A 237 -5.68 -10.86 15.33
N THR A 238 -6.68 -11.25 16.13
CA THR A 238 -8.03 -10.65 16.10
C THR A 238 -8.04 -9.18 16.53
N GLU A 239 -7.16 -8.79 17.47
CA GLU A 239 -7.04 -7.39 17.92
C GLU A 239 -6.41 -6.49 16.85
N LEU A 240 -5.63 -7.08 15.95
CA LEU A 240 -4.99 -6.38 14.84
C LEU A 240 -5.93 -6.18 13.65
N ALA A 241 -7.05 -6.92 13.61
CA ALA A 241 -7.99 -6.89 12.51
C ALA A 241 -8.54 -5.48 12.26
N PRO A 242 -8.66 -5.04 10.99
CA PRO A 242 -9.28 -3.76 10.66
C PRO A 242 -10.71 -3.69 11.20
N ALA A 243 -10.93 -2.80 12.16
CA ALA A 243 -12.28 -2.57 12.68
C ALA A 243 -13.04 -1.62 11.75
N VAL A 244 -14.06 -2.18 11.09
CA VAL A 244 -15.08 -1.43 10.35
C VAL A 244 -15.92 -0.66 11.34
N VAL A 245 -16.04 0.65 11.16
CA VAL A 245 -16.87 1.49 12.02
C VAL A 245 -18.14 1.85 11.26
N PRO A 246 -19.34 1.57 11.79
CA PRO A 246 -20.59 2.03 11.20
C PRO A 246 -20.73 3.54 11.41
N GLY A 247 -20.27 4.33 10.44
CA GLY A 247 -20.43 5.79 10.45
C GLY A 247 -19.29 6.50 9.75
N ALA A 248 -19.46 7.80 9.49
CA ALA A 248 -18.44 8.63 8.85
C ALA A 248 -17.22 8.79 9.78
N SER A 249 -16.29 7.84 9.68
CA SER A 249 -15.06 7.84 10.41
C SER A 249 -13.92 8.14 9.45
N ALA A 250 -12.94 8.92 9.87
CA ALA A 250 -11.71 9.14 9.10
C ALA A 250 -10.86 7.86 8.90
N SER A 251 -11.42 6.67 9.15
CA SER A 251 -10.76 5.38 8.99
C SER A 251 -10.69 4.90 7.54
N GLY A 252 -11.53 5.44 6.66
CA GLY A 252 -11.62 4.99 5.27
C GLY A 252 -12.37 3.67 5.06
N LEU A 253 -12.79 3.01 6.14
CA LEU A 253 -13.62 1.79 6.08
C LEU A 253 -15.12 2.11 6.21
N ASP A 254 -15.52 3.34 5.89
CA ASP A 254 -16.92 3.74 6.02
C ASP A 254 -17.76 3.05 4.95
N GLY A 255 -18.84 2.38 5.37
CA GLY A 255 -19.70 1.63 4.47
C GLY A 255 -19.14 0.26 4.08
N TRP A 256 -17.92 -0.08 4.52
CA TRP A 256 -17.47 -1.46 4.50
C TRP A 256 -18.31 -2.29 5.47
N ARG A 257 -18.35 -3.60 5.24
CA ARG A 257 -19.04 -4.56 6.09
C ARG A 257 -18.10 -5.72 6.39
N LEU A 258 -17.95 -6.06 7.67
CA LEU A 258 -17.39 -7.35 8.07
C LEU A 258 -18.49 -8.39 7.88
N VAL A 259 -18.26 -9.39 7.04
CA VAL A 259 -19.21 -10.46 6.71
C VAL A 259 -19.05 -11.63 7.65
N ASP A 260 -17.81 -12.10 7.80
CA ASP A 260 -17.44 -13.20 8.68
C ASP A 260 -16.01 -13.01 9.17
N SER A 261 -15.70 -13.71 10.25
CA SER A 261 -14.35 -13.79 10.80
C SER A 261 -14.15 -15.08 11.58
N GLU A 262 -12.96 -15.64 11.51
CA GLU A 262 -12.56 -16.89 12.14
C GLU A 262 -11.17 -16.75 12.76
N SER A 263 -10.95 -17.36 13.91
CA SER A 263 -9.65 -17.41 14.58
C SER A 263 -9.26 -18.85 14.90
N VAL A 264 -8.02 -19.21 14.57
CA VAL A 264 -7.43 -20.52 14.85
C VAL A 264 -6.23 -20.29 15.76
N GLY A 265 -6.31 -20.83 16.98
CA GLY A 265 -5.35 -20.56 18.06
C GLY A 265 -4.27 -21.62 18.29
N SER A 266 -4.29 -22.72 17.53
CA SER A 266 -3.22 -23.73 17.56
C SER A 266 -3.15 -24.44 16.21
N PHE A 267 -1.93 -24.64 15.75
CA PHE A 267 -1.56 -25.40 14.56
C PHE A 267 -0.59 -26.54 14.92
N ASP A 268 -0.56 -26.97 16.19
CA ASP A 268 0.54 -27.80 16.71
C ASP A 268 0.59 -29.24 16.15
N ASP A 269 -0.44 -29.70 15.45
CA ASP A 269 -0.57 -31.11 15.06
C ASP A 269 0.16 -31.52 13.76
N ARG A 270 0.79 -30.60 13.01
CA ARG A 270 1.29 -30.92 11.65
C ARG A 270 2.76 -30.59 11.35
N ILE A 271 3.47 -29.95 12.28
CA ILE A 271 4.88 -29.55 12.11
C ILE A 271 5.81 -30.77 11.92
N GLN A 272 5.41 -31.96 12.37
CA GLN A 272 6.21 -33.18 12.25
C GLN A 272 6.32 -33.73 10.82
N LEU A 273 5.58 -33.18 9.85
CA LEU A 273 5.52 -33.69 8.46
C LEU A 273 6.37 -32.90 7.45
N GLY A 274 7.22 -31.96 7.89
CA GLY A 274 8.04 -31.15 6.98
C GLY A 274 7.24 -30.17 6.11
N SER A 275 5.99 -29.89 6.50
CA SER A 275 5.16 -28.86 5.88
C SER A 275 5.72 -27.46 6.16
N PRO A 276 5.41 -26.44 5.32
CA PRO A 276 5.84 -25.06 5.57
C PRO A 276 5.50 -24.64 7.00
N PRO A 277 6.31 -23.76 7.63
CA PRO A 277 6.06 -23.33 8.99
C PRO A 277 4.61 -22.85 9.11
N GLU A 278 3.92 -23.34 10.13
CA GLU A 278 2.55 -22.91 10.43
C GLU A 278 2.58 -21.74 11.42
N PRO A 279 1.64 -20.79 11.31
CA PRO A 279 1.55 -19.71 12.25
C PRO A 279 1.16 -20.24 13.64
N THR A 280 1.58 -19.54 14.69
CA THR A 280 1.14 -19.83 16.07
C THR A 280 -0.34 -19.55 16.25
N GLU A 281 -0.82 -18.47 15.66
CA GLU A 281 -2.22 -18.05 15.65
C GLU A 281 -2.54 -17.45 14.30
N ARG A 282 -3.76 -17.68 13.80
CA ARG A 282 -4.28 -17.13 12.56
C ARG A 282 -5.64 -16.51 12.83
N HIS A 283 -5.85 -15.30 12.31
CA HIS A 283 -7.17 -14.70 12.22
C HIS A 283 -7.48 -14.41 10.75
N THR A 284 -8.65 -14.84 10.28
CA THR A 284 -9.14 -14.54 8.93
C THR A 284 -10.44 -13.78 9.03
N ALA A 285 -10.59 -12.69 8.27
CA ALA A 285 -11.79 -11.88 8.23
C ALA A 285 -12.16 -11.55 6.78
N ARG A 286 -13.46 -11.56 6.47
CA ARG A 286 -14.00 -11.18 5.16
C ARG A 286 -14.70 -9.84 5.23
N TYR A 287 -14.27 -8.93 4.38
CA TYR A 287 -14.80 -7.58 4.26
C TYR A 287 -15.43 -7.38 2.88
N VAL A 288 -16.51 -6.61 2.83
CA VAL A 288 -17.15 -6.17 1.58
C VAL A 288 -17.22 -4.64 1.61
N PRO A 289 -16.51 -3.94 0.70
CA PRO A 289 -16.64 -2.50 0.55
C PRO A 289 -17.93 -2.15 -0.21
N PRO A 290 -18.31 -0.86 -0.29
CA PRO A 290 -19.51 -0.42 -1.02
C PRO A 290 -19.57 -0.83 -2.50
N SER A 291 -18.42 -1.08 -3.13
CA SER A 291 -18.34 -1.52 -4.53
C SER A 291 -18.70 -3.00 -4.73
N GLY A 292 -18.83 -3.78 -3.66
CA GLY A 292 -19.42 -5.13 -3.69
C GLY A 292 -18.43 -6.29 -3.82
N GLU A 293 -17.14 -6.04 -4.07
CA GLU A 293 -16.10 -7.08 -4.05
C GLU A 293 -15.92 -7.69 -2.64
N THR A 294 -15.32 -8.87 -2.54
CA THR A 294 -14.94 -9.47 -1.26
C THR A 294 -13.44 -9.36 -1.05
N LEU A 295 -13.02 -8.82 0.08
CA LEU A 295 -11.64 -8.87 0.55
C LEU A 295 -11.52 -9.85 1.71
N ARG A 296 -10.64 -10.84 1.57
CA ARG A 296 -10.22 -11.71 2.68
C ARG A 296 -8.89 -11.21 3.22
N VAL A 297 -8.86 -10.88 4.50
CA VAL A 297 -7.65 -10.54 5.25
C VAL A 297 -7.30 -11.71 6.14
N THR A 298 -6.05 -12.14 6.09
CA THR A 298 -5.50 -13.13 7.00
C THR A 298 -4.33 -12.52 7.74
N ILE A 299 -4.39 -12.54 9.07
CA ILE A 299 -3.36 -12.04 9.98
C ILE A 299 -2.78 -13.26 10.69
N ASP A 300 -1.52 -13.54 10.40
CA ASP A 300 -0.79 -14.67 10.94
C ASP A 300 0.27 -14.19 11.91
N ARG A 301 0.39 -14.85 13.05
CA ARG A 301 1.40 -14.60 14.06
C ARG A 301 2.42 -15.71 14.08
N TRP A 302 3.67 -15.37 13.90
CA TRP A 302 4.77 -16.32 13.79
C TRP A 302 5.55 -16.43 15.09
N ARG A 303 6.25 -17.56 15.28
CA ARG A 303 7.12 -17.81 16.44
C ARG A 303 8.25 -16.80 16.56
N SER A 304 8.71 -16.26 15.44
CA SER A 304 9.79 -15.27 15.38
C SER A 304 9.63 -14.33 14.20
N VAL A 305 10.32 -13.19 14.26
CA VAL A 305 10.42 -12.24 13.14
C VAL A 305 11.07 -12.89 11.91
N GLY A 306 12.10 -13.74 12.10
CA GLY A 306 12.77 -14.44 11.00
C GLY A 306 11.85 -15.43 10.28
N THR A 307 10.97 -16.12 11.03
CA THR A 307 9.95 -16.98 10.42
C THR A 307 8.92 -16.18 9.62
N ALA A 308 8.46 -15.05 10.16
CA ALA A 308 7.55 -14.16 9.45
C ALA A 308 8.16 -13.63 8.15
N ASP A 309 9.46 -13.30 8.17
CA ASP A 309 10.21 -12.81 7.02
C ASP A 309 10.31 -13.87 5.92
N ALA A 310 10.81 -15.07 6.25
CA ALA A 310 10.93 -16.18 5.31
C ALA A 310 9.59 -16.56 4.64
N VAL A 311 8.49 -16.56 5.41
CA VAL A 311 7.16 -16.85 4.87
C VAL A 311 6.64 -15.71 4.01
N SER A 312 6.86 -14.45 4.42
CA SER A 312 6.36 -13.29 3.66
C SER A 312 6.92 -13.26 2.24
N SER A 313 8.20 -13.59 2.04
CA SER A 313 8.81 -13.70 0.72
C SER A 313 8.15 -14.80 -0.13
N SER A 314 7.86 -15.96 0.45
CA SER A 314 7.19 -17.07 -0.27
C SER A 314 5.74 -16.77 -0.67
N LEU A 315 5.07 -15.87 0.05
CA LEU A 315 3.68 -15.49 -0.20
C LEU A 315 3.53 -14.37 -1.24
N ALA A 316 4.58 -13.57 -1.46
CA ALA A 316 4.57 -12.46 -2.40
C ALA A 316 4.30 -12.91 -3.85
N ASP A 317 4.71 -14.14 -4.22
CA ASP A 317 4.57 -14.69 -5.56
C ASP A 317 3.11 -15.05 -5.96
N ALA A 318 2.14 -14.93 -5.06
CA ALA A 318 0.82 -15.54 -5.20
C ALA A 318 -0.34 -14.60 -5.64
N ASN A 319 -0.10 -13.43 -6.25
CA ASN A 319 -1.11 -12.38 -6.48
C ASN A 319 -1.80 -11.93 -5.17
N GLU A 320 -0.99 -11.71 -4.14
CA GLU A 320 -1.41 -11.37 -2.77
C GLU A 320 -0.76 -10.07 -2.37
N THR A 321 -1.50 -9.21 -1.67
CA THR A 321 -0.86 -8.10 -1.00
C THR A 321 -0.42 -8.60 0.38
N VAL A 322 0.89 -8.75 0.55
CA VAL A 322 1.51 -9.25 1.79
C VAL A 322 2.28 -8.13 2.46
N VAL A 323 2.05 -7.94 3.76
CA VAL A 323 2.81 -7.00 4.59
C VAL A 323 3.35 -7.73 5.81
N ARG A 324 4.64 -7.55 6.11
CA ARG A 324 5.25 -7.98 7.37
C ARG A 324 5.30 -6.84 8.38
N TRP A 325 4.81 -7.09 9.59
CA TRP A 325 4.88 -6.16 10.72
C TRP A 325 5.36 -6.89 11.97
N GLY A 326 6.67 -6.83 12.23
CA GLY A 326 7.34 -7.61 13.26
C GLY A 326 7.22 -9.11 12.99
N ARG A 327 6.62 -9.83 13.93
CA ARG A 327 6.33 -11.27 13.83
C ARG A 327 5.00 -11.59 13.15
N TYR A 328 4.32 -10.60 12.60
CA TYR A 328 3.02 -10.77 11.96
C TYR A 328 3.16 -10.65 10.45
N THR A 329 2.42 -11.48 9.72
CA THR A 329 2.16 -11.28 8.29
C THR A 329 0.68 -10.99 8.09
N VAL A 330 0.38 -9.95 7.32
CA VAL A 330 -0.98 -9.61 6.91
C VAL A 330 -1.10 -9.82 5.42
N VAL A 331 -1.97 -10.75 5.04
CA VAL A 331 -2.21 -11.15 3.66
C VAL A 331 -3.60 -10.70 3.26
N VAL A 332 -3.72 -10.01 2.14
CA VAL A 332 -5.01 -9.58 1.59
C VAL A 332 -5.21 -10.17 0.21
N ARG A 333 -6.37 -10.80 0.03
CA ARG A 333 -6.87 -11.36 -1.23
C ARG A 333 -8.19 -10.71 -1.57
N ALA A 334 -8.36 -10.29 -2.83
CA ALA A 334 -9.61 -9.69 -3.29
C ALA A 334 -10.28 -10.54 -4.38
N PHE A 335 -11.60 -10.62 -4.32
CA PHE A 335 -12.45 -11.43 -5.20
C PHE A 335 -13.61 -10.57 -5.70
N ASP A 336 -13.98 -10.71 -6.96
CA ASP A 336 -15.21 -10.11 -7.50
C ASP A 336 -16.47 -10.78 -6.93
N ALA A 337 -17.65 -10.31 -7.38
CA ALA A 337 -18.94 -10.85 -6.96
C ALA A 337 -19.15 -12.33 -7.36
N ASN A 338 -18.42 -12.84 -8.34
CA ASN A 338 -18.48 -14.22 -8.80
C ASN A 338 -17.47 -15.13 -8.06
N GLY A 339 -16.67 -14.56 -7.15
CA GLY A 339 -15.60 -15.28 -6.47
C GLY A 339 -14.31 -15.41 -7.30
N THR A 340 -14.21 -14.74 -8.44
CA THR A 340 -12.98 -14.71 -9.24
C THR A 340 -11.98 -13.75 -8.59
N ARG A 341 -10.72 -14.17 -8.52
CA ARG A 341 -9.66 -13.32 -7.96
C ARG A 341 -9.48 -12.05 -8.80
N LEU A 342 -9.38 -10.91 -8.14
CA LEU A 342 -9.06 -9.65 -8.82
C LEU A 342 -7.62 -9.64 -9.31
N SER A 343 -7.32 -8.79 -10.29
CA SER A 343 -5.94 -8.55 -10.72
C SER A 343 -5.07 -8.02 -9.57
N GLU A 344 -3.76 -8.19 -9.68
CA GLU A 344 -2.79 -7.71 -8.68
C GLU A 344 -2.95 -6.21 -8.39
N THR A 345 -3.05 -5.38 -9.45
CA THR A 345 -3.21 -3.92 -9.30
C THR A 345 -4.51 -3.55 -8.59
N GLN A 346 -5.62 -4.22 -8.94
CA GLN A 346 -6.91 -4.00 -8.26
C GLN A 346 -6.83 -4.45 -6.80
N THR A 347 -6.22 -5.60 -6.52
CA THR A 347 -6.04 -6.12 -5.17
C THR A 347 -5.20 -5.17 -4.32
N LEU A 348 -4.08 -4.67 -4.85
CA LEU A 348 -3.17 -3.75 -4.18
C LEU A 348 -3.88 -2.47 -3.71
N ASP A 349 -4.65 -1.84 -4.60
CA ASP A 349 -5.33 -0.58 -4.28
C ASP A 349 -6.39 -0.74 -3.19
N ARG A 350 -7.12 -1.87 -3.19
CA ARG A 350 -8.10 -2.17 -2.14
C ARG A 350 -7.44 -2.56 -0.82
N SER A 351 -6.36 -3.34 -0.91
CA SER A 351 -5.61 -3.82 0.24
C SER A 351 -4.99 -2.67 1.03
N ARG A 352 -4.50 -1.62 0.36
CA ARG A 352 -3.93 -0.43 1.02
C ARG A 352 -4.88 0.23 2.02
N VAL A 353 -6.17 0.36 1.67
CA VAL A 353 -7.17 0.98 2.55
C VAL A 353 -7.39 0.12 3.80
N LEU A 354 -7.49 -1.20 3.59
CA LEU A 354 -7.76 -2.15 4.65
C LEU A 354 -6.56 -2.33 5.59
N LEU A 355 -5.36 -2.47 5.02
CA LEU A 355 -4.10 -2.54 5.75
C LEU A 355 -3.81 -1.26 6.53
N ALA A 356 -4.12 -0.08 5.98
CA ALA A 356 -3.92 1.18 6.69
C ALA A 356 -4.80 1.29 7.95
N ALA A 357 -5.88 0.52 8.01
CA ALA A 357 -6.79 0.46 9.14
C ALA A 357 -6.47 -0.64 10.17
N VAL A 358 -5.47 -1.50 9.91
CA VAL A 358 -4.90 -2.44 10.90
C VAL A 358 -4.45 -1.64 12.12
N ARG A 359 -4.84 -2.11 13.30
CA ARG A 359 -4.61 -1.41 14.57
C ARG A 359 -3.64 -2.19 15.44
N GLY A 360 -2.83 -1.48 16.22
CA GLY A 360 -2.12 -2.06 17.35
C GLY A 360 -3.02 -2.08 18.59
N PRO A 361 -2.62 -2.84 19.63
CA PRO A 361 -3.32 -2.88 20.92
C PRO A 361 -3.43 -1.50 21.58
N ASP A 362 -2.46 -0.61 21.34
CA ASP A 362 -2.48 0.78 21.82
C ASP A 362 -3.48 1.69 21.07
N GLY A 363 -4.24 1.13 20.12
CA GLY A 363 -5.17 1.86 19.26
C GLY A 363 -4.52 2.66 18.13
N GLY A 364 -3.18 2.67 18.06
CA GLY A 364 -2.42 3.16 16.91
C GLY A 364 -2.75 2.38 15.65
N ARG A 365 -2.58 2.98 14.47
CA ARG A 365 -2.84 2.32 13.18
C ARG A 365 -1.58 2.35 12.33
N LEU A 366 -1.43 1.37 11.43
CA LEU A 366 -0.36 1.41 10.43
C LEU A 366 -0.45 2.71 9.61
N GLY A 367 -1.64 3.00 9.07
CA GLY A 367 -1.85 4.16 8.20
C GLY A 367 -1.21 3.98 6.81
N PHE A 368 -1.65 4.82 5.87
CA PHE A 368 -1.28 4.67 4.46
C PHE A 368 0.21 4.81 4.17
N ARG A 369 0.89 5.75 4.85
CA ARG A 369 2.32 5.99 4.63
C ARG A 369 3.14 4.74 4.97
N CYS A 370 2.90 4.19 6.16
CA CYS A 370 3.54 2.96 6.61
C CYS A 370 3.26 1.81 5.64
N VAL A 371 1.99 1.58 5.29
CA VAL A 371 1.61 0.49 4.37
C VAL A 371 2.27 0.64 3.01
N SER A 372 2.30 1.85 2.43
CA SER A 372 3.01 2.09 1.17
C SER A 372 4.49 1.75 1.28
N SER A 373 5.16 2.19 2.34
CA SER A 373 6.58 1.89 2.54
C SER A 373 6.85 0.40 2.76
N LEU A 374 5.99 -0.31 3.51
CA LEU A 374 6.14 -1.75 3.73
C LEU A 374 5.90 -2.56 2.46
N LEU A 375 4.98 -2.11 1.59
CA LEU A 375 4.74 -2.75 0.30
C LEU A 375 5.88 -2.49 -0.69
N ASP A 376 6.38 -1.25 -0.76
CA ASP A 376 7.50 -0.90 -1.63
C ASP A 376 8.79 -1.66 -1.24
N GLU A 377 8.98 -1.94 0.05
CA GLU A 377 10.07 -2.77 0.57
C GLU A 377 9.90 -4.25 0.18
N ALA A 378 8.68 -4.78 0.30
CA ALA A 378 8.38 -6.17 -0.05
C ALA A 378 8.58 -6.46 -1.55
N ASP A 379 8.32 -5.48 -2.41
CA ASP A 379 8.51 -5.62 -3.87
C ASP A 379 10.01 -5.65 -4.26
N GLY A 380 10.90 -5.13 -3.41
CA GLY A 380 12.34 -5.06 -3.62
C GLY A 380 12.79 -4.34 -4.91
N PRO A 381 14.07 -3.95 -5.02
CA PRO A 381 14.65 -3.77 -6.33
C PRO A 381 14.75 -5.16 -6.95
N ASN A 382 13.84 -5.49 -7.86
CA ASN A 382 13.97 -6.65 -8.73
C ASN A 382 15.20 -6.41 -9.62
N GLU A 383 16.41 -6.59 -9.08
CA GLU A 383 17.65 -6.64 -9.82
C GLU A 383 17.54 -7.89 -10.68
N THR A 384 16.92 -7.70 -11.84
CA THR A 384 17.14 -8.56 -12.99
C THR A 384 18.61 -8.39 -13.32
N VAL A 385 19.46 -9.14 -12.61
CA VAL A 385 20.83 -9.40 -13.04
C VAL A 385 20.64 -10.06 -14.39
N GLY A 386 20.85 -9.27 -15.45
CA GLY A 386 20.89 -9.76 -16.81
C GLY A 386 21.94 -10.84 -16.84
N SER A 387 21.48 -12.09 -16.81
CA SER A 387 22.30 -13.22 -17.16
C SER A 387 22.55 -13.07 -18.65
N ASP A 388 23.64 -12.39 -19.01
CA ASP A 388 24.27 -12.46 -20.33
C ASP A 388 24.77 -13.90 -20.51
N GLY A 389 23.82 -14.82 -20.70
CA GLY A 389 24.02 -16.18 -21.13
C GLY A 389 24.16 -16.17 -22.64
N GLU A 390 25.37 -15.89 -23.10
CA GLU A 390 25.84 -16.09 -24.46
C GLU A 390 25.60 -17.55 -24.88
N SER A 391 24.43 -17.82 -25.47
CA SER A 391 24.13 -19.09 -26.13
C SER A 391 24.30 -18.88 -27.63
N GLY A 392 25.49 -19.22 -28.12
CA GLY A 392 25.80 -19.24 -29.53
C GLY A 392 24.86 -20.18 -30.31
N PRO A 393 24.57 -19.89 -31.59
CA PRO A 393 23.71 -20.74 -32.41
C PRO A 393 24.47 -22.02 -32.81
N PRO A 394 23.83 -23.19 -32.82
CA PRO A 394 24.41 -24.34 -33.49
C PRO A 394 24.32 -24.14 -35.01
N THR A 395 25.47 -23.91 -35.64
CA THR A 395 25.70 -24.11 -37.08
C THR A 395 25.99 -25.58 -37.40
N ALA A 396 25.71 -25.93 -38.67
CA ALA A 396 26.01 -27.18 -39.41
C ALA A 396 24.86 -28.19 -39.47
N SER A 397 24.49 -28.79 -40.60
CA SER A 397 24.95 -28.71 -41.98
C SER A 397 23.89 -29.35 -42.88
N ALA A 398 23.80 -28.86 -44.12
CA ALA A 398 23.24 -29.63 -45.22
C ALA A 398 24.26 -30.71 -45.64
N ASP A 399 23.82 -31.94 -45.93
CA ASP A 399 24.19 -32.61 -47.18
C ASP A 399 23.35 -33.87 -47.48
N THR A 400 22.80 -33.86 -48.70
CA THR A 400 22.59 -34.94 -49.68
C THR A 400 22.41 -36.41 -49.27
N ALA A 401 21.26 -36.99 -49.65
CA ALA A 401 21.11 -38.05 -50.66
C ALA A 401 19.63 -38.31 -50.98
#